data_AF-A0A4U3AVG8-F1
#
_entry.id   AF-A0A4U3AVG8-F1
#
_cell.length_a   1.000
_cell.length_b   1.000
_cell.length_c   1.000
_cell.angle_alpha   90.00
_cell.angle_beta   90.00
_cell.angle_gamma   90.00
#
_symmetry.space_group_name_H-M   'P 1'
#
loop_
_entity.id
_entity.type
_entity.pdbx_description
1 polymer ?
#
loop_
_entity_poly.entity_id
_entity_poly.type
_entity_poly.pdbx_seq_one_letter_code
_entity_poly.pdbx_strand_id
1 'polypeptide(L)' 'NIKNTGESTIRREQIDDLNLDFYHEMGYGKENAKILKIHENEKGIIVFGNNPQHTEVTVFRNKVLKWQRENGKR' A
#
# COMPACT_ATOMS: atom_id res chain seq x y z
N ASN A 1 -9.09 -17.71 1.47
CA ASN A 1 -9.40 -16.35 1.95
C ASN A 1 -8.66 -15.31 1.13
N ILE A 2 -9.19 -14.98 -0.05
CA ILE A 2 -8.74 -13.79 -0.79
C ILE A 2 -9.52 -12.63 -0.17
N LYS A 3 -8.86 -11.75 0.58
CA LYS A 3 -9.47 -10.52 1.09
C LYS A 3 -9.19 -9.41 0.08
N ASN A 4 -10.23 -8.76 -0.41
CA ASN A 4 -10.07 -7.49 -1.12
C ASN A 4 -9.60 -6.47 -0.10
N THR A 5 -8.38 -5.95 -0.28
CA THR A 5 -7.80 -4.96 0.63
C THR A 5 -8.39 -3.57 0.38
N GLY A 6 -9.10 -3.34 -0.73
CA GLY A 6 -9.55 -2.00 -1.14
C GLY A 6 -8.40 -1.13 -1.65
N GLU A 7 -7.23 -1.72 -1.89
CA GLU A 7 -6.04 -1.04 -2.40
C GLU A 7 -6.17 -0.83 -3.91
N SER A 8 -5.96 0.41 -4.34
CA SER A 8 -6.04 0.84 -5.73
C SER A 8 -4.93 1.85 -6.03
N THR A 9 -4.87 2.29 -7.29
CA THR A 9 -3.94 3.33 -7.72
C THR A 9 -4.67 4.41 -8.49
N ILE A 10 -4.17 5.63 -8.36
CA ILE A 10 -4.64 6.80 -9.10
C ILE A 10 -3.45 7.49 -9.74
N ARG A 11 -3.61 7.93 -10.99
CA ARG A 11 -2.57 8.69 -11.68
C ARG A 11 -2.59 10.13 -11.17
N ARG A 12 -1.41 10.73 -11.07
CA ARG A 12 -1.27 12.16 -10.74
C ARG A 12 -2.08 13.05 -11.67
N GLU A 13 -2.10 12.72 -12.97
CA GLU A 13 -2.88 13.41 -14.01
C GLU A 13 -4.40 13.36 -13.80
N GLN A 14 -4.91 12.46 -12.95
CA GLN A 14 -6.34 12.38 -12.62
C GLN A 14 -6.70 13.21 -11.38
N ILE A 15 -5.69 13.76 -10.71
CA ILE A 15 -5.83 14.61 -9.52
C ILE A 15 -5.23 15.96 -9.91
N ASP A 16 -6.00 16.72 -10.68
CA ASP A 16 -5.61 18.08 -11.05
C ASP A 16 -5.65 18.99 -9.82
N ASP A 17 -4.67 19.90 -9.74
CA ASP A 17 -4.53 20.96 -8.73
C ASP A 17 -4.32 20.56 -7.25
N LEU A 18 -4.15 19.28 -6.93
CA LEU A 18 -3.78 18.88 -5.56
C LEU A 18 -2.26 18.97 -5.35
N ASN A 19 -1.83 19.67 -4.29
CA ASN A 19 -0.45 19.56 -3.83
C ASN A 19 -0.24 18.13 -3.28
N LEU A 20 0.68 17.39 -3.91
CA LEU A 20 1.01 16.00 -3.58
C LEU A 20 2.38 15.87 -2.88
N ASP A 21 2.96 16.97 -2.41
CA ASP A 21 4.22 16.98 -1.67
C ASP A 21 4.08 16.15 -0.38
N PHE A 22 2.92 16.20 0.28
CA PHE A 22 2.64 15.36 1.45
C PHE A 22 2.86 13.86 1.19
N TYR A 23 2.69 13.40 -0.06
CA TYR A 23 2.80 11.98 -0.39
C TYR A 23 4.23 11.44 -0.19
N HIS A 24 5.24 12.25 -0.52
CA HIS A 24 6.63 11.86 -0.31
C HIS A 24 7.10 12.17 1.12
N GLU A 25 6.65 13.28 1.70
CA GLU A 25 6.97 13.67 3.09
C GLU A 25 6.50 12.62 4.10
N MET A 26 5.33 12.01 3.85
CA MET A 26 4.78 10.93 4.67
C MET A 26 5.42 9.55 4.37
N GLY A 27 6.38 9.49 3.44
CA GLY A 27 7.10 8.26 3.09
C GLY A 27 6.28 7.25 2.27
N TYR A 28 5.17 7.66 1.64
CA TYR A 28 4.33 6.76 0.85
C TYR A 28 4.89 6.47 -0.55
N GLY A 29 5.85 7.26 -1.01
CA GLY A 29 6.54 7.02 -2.27
C GLY A 29 7.59 8.08 -2.57
N LYS A 30 7.97 8.16 -3.84
CA LYS A 30 8.97 9.11 -4.32
C LYS A 30 8.39 10.51 -4.44
N GLU A 31 9.27 11.50 -4.32
CA GLU A 31 9.01 12.85 -4.76
C GLU A 31 8.58 12.82 -6.25
N ASN A 32 7.45 13.46 -6.59
CA ASN A 32 6.84 13.44 -7.92
C ASN A 32 6.35 12.08 -8.42
N ALA A 33 5.82 11.23 -7.52
CA ALA A 33 5.17 9.98 -7.91
C ALA A 33 4.07 10.21 -8.96
N LYS A 34 4.21 9.55 -10.13
CA LYS A 34 3.20 9.58 -11.21
C LYS A 34 1.95 8.77 -10.89
N ILE A 35 2.13 7.74 -10.06
CA ILE A 35 1.08 6.82 -9.62
C ILE A 35 1.09 6.84 -8.11
N LEU A 36 -0.05 7.15 -7.52
CA LEU A 36 -0.25 7.19 -6.08
C LEU A 36 -1.05 5.96 -5.68
N LYS A 37 -0.64 5.33 -4.59
CA LYS A 37 -1.43 4.29 -3.95
C LYS A 37 -2.52 4.93 -3.14
N ILE A 38 -3.71 4.37 -3.24
CA ILE A 38 -4.86 4.75 -2.44
C ILE A 38 -5.52 3.49 -1.88
N HIS A 39 -6.22 3.63 -0.77
CA HIS A 39 -7.08 2.58 -0.27
C HIS A 39 -8.33 3.16 0.36
N GLU A 40 -9.42 2.42 0.28
CA GLU A 40 -10.67 2.77 0.97
C GLU A 40 -10.61 2.25 2.40
N ASN A 41 -10.88 3.13 3.37
CA ASN A 41 -10.99 2.72 4.77
C ASN A 41 -12.39 2.16 5.09
N GLU A 42 -12.59 1.66 6.31
CA GLU A 42 -13.87 1.05 6.74
C GLU A 42 -15.08 2.02 6.69
N LYS A 43 -14.83 3.33 6.56
CA LYS A 43 -15.86 4.37 6.45
C LYS A 43 -16.13 4.80 5.00
N GLY A 44 -15.52 4.14 4.02
CA GLY A 44 -15.65 4.48 2.61
C GLY A 44 -14.82 5.69 2.16
N ILE A 45 -13.85 6.13 2.98
CA ILE A 45 -13.00 7.28 2.67
C ILE A 45 -11.75 6.79 1.93
N ILE A 46 -11.43 7.46 0.82
CA ILE A 46 -10.20 7.22 0.06
C ILE A 46 -9.02 7.85 0.81
N VAL A 47 -8.03 7.03 1.18
CA VAL A 47 -6.82 7.42 1.90
C VAL A 47 -5.61 7.19 0.98
N PHE A 48 -4.73 8.18 0.91
CA PHE A 48 -3.46 8.06 0.18
C PHE A 48 -2.43 7.27 0.99
N GLY A 49 -1.66 6.43 0.30
CA GLY A 49 -0.54 5.70 0.87
C GLY A 49 -0.76 4.18 0.94
N ASN A 50 0.17 3.51 1.61
CA ASN A 50 0.17 2.06 1.72
C ASN A 50 -1.01 1.58 2.56
N ASN A 51 -1.68 0.52 2.12
CA ASN A 51 -2.76 -0.06 2.88
C ASN A 51 -2.21 -0.86 4.07
N PRO A 52 -2.64 -0.56 5.32
CA PRO A 52 -2.17 -1.29 6.49
C PRO A 52 -2.54 -2.79 6.42
N GLN A 53 -3.71 -3.14 5.87
CA GLN A 53 -4.11 -4.54 5.72
C GLN A 53 -3.21 -5.31 4.75
N HIS A 54 -2.85 -4.69 3.62
CA HIS A 54 -1.91 -5.30 2.67
C HIS A 54 -0.51 -5.44 3.29
N THR A 55 -0.10 -4.44 4.07
CA THR A 55 1.20 -4.44 4.77
C THR A 55 1.27 -5.57 5.80
N GLU A 56 0.24 -5.75 6.63
CA GLU A 56 0.17 -6.82 7.62
C GLU A 56 0.18 -8.22 6.99
N VAL A 57 -0.60 -8.41 5.91
CA VAL A 57 -0.63 -9.68 5.17
C VAL A 57 0.74 -10.00 4.58
N THR A 58 1.41 -9.00 4.00
CA THR A 58 2.75 -9.15 3.42
C THR A 58 3.78 -9.47 4.51
N VAL A 59 3.73 -8.78 5.65
CA VAL A 59 4.61 -9.03 6.80
C VAL A 59 4.41 -10.46 7.33
N PHE A 60 3.17 -10.90 7.51
CA PHE A 60 2.87 -12.25 7.96
C PHE A 60 3.39 -13.29 6.96
N ARG A 61 3.12 -13.11 5.67
CA ARG A 61 3.62 -14.00 4.61
C ARG A 61 5.14 -14.08 4.64
N ASN A 62 5.83 -12.96 4.79
CA ASN A 62 7.30 -12.93 4.87
C ASN A 62 7.83 -13.66 6.11
N LYS A 63 7.15 -13.53 7.26
CA LYS A 63 7.48 -14.32 8.47
C LYS A 63 7.31 -15.82 8.22
N VAL A 64 6.23 -16.25 7.57
CA VAL A 64 6.01 -17.66 7.22
C VAL A 64 7.08 -18.16 6.24
N LEU A 65 7.39 -17.40 5.20
CA LEU A 65 8.43 -17.75 4.23
C LEU A 65 9.82 -17.85 4.88
N LYS A 66 10.14 -16.96 5.83
CA LYS A 66 11.37 -17.03 6.61
C LYS A 66 11.42 -18.31 7.44
N TRP A 67 10.36 -18.61 8.20
CA TRP A 67 10.24 -19.84 8.98
C TRP A 67 10.38 -21.10 8.11
N GLN A 68 9.75 -21.14 6.93
CA GLN A 68 9.89 -22.27 5.99
C GLN A 68 11.33 -22.51 5.56
N ARG A 69 12.10 -21.44 5.28
CA ARG A 69 13.52 -21.53 4.91
C ARG A 69 14.37 -22.05 6.07
N GLU A 70 14.16 -21.52 7.27
CA GLU A 70 14.90 -21.92 8.48
C GLU A 70 14.65 -23.38 8.86
N ASN A 71 13.49 -23.93 8.49
CA ASN A 71 13.10 -25.32 8.78
C ASN A 71 13.30 -26.27 7.58
N GLY A 72 13.98 -25.84 6.51
CA GLY A 72 14.28 -26.68 5.35
C GLY A 72 13.03 -27.18 4.58
N LYS A 73 11.89 -26.49 4.69
CA LYS A 73 10.62 -26.89 4.06
C LYS A 73 10.39 -26.28 2.67
N ARG A 74 11.46 -26.01 1.92
CA ARG A 74 11.41 -25.35 0.61
C ARG A 74 12.06 -26.18 -0.48
#